data_AF-A0A7C3JQQ3-F1
#
_entry.id   AF-A0A7C3JQQ3-F1
#
_cell.length_a   1.000
_cell.length_b   1.000
_cell.length_c   1.000
_cell.angle_alpha   90.00
_cell.angle_beta   90.00
_cell.angle_gamma   90.00
#
_symmetry.space_group_name_H-M   'P 1'
#
loop_
_entity.id
_entity.type
_entity.pdbx_description
1 polymer ?
#
loop_
_entity_poly.entity_id
_entity_poly.type
_entity_poly.pdbx_seq_one_letter_code
_entity_poly.pdbx_strand_id
1 'polypeptide(L)'
;MPRARALSTRRMASIRLTLSCGDYDRTRPLIDGAVPTPGLELTVIPLPSAERHTRFVTNLEFDVCELQIAQYLGLKSRGMPITAIPVFPHRRFNHSCVMVRLDSAIARPEDLRGRRVGIHAHFNPIALWIRGLLQHEFGVPP
;
A
#
# COMPACT_ATOMS: atom_id res chain seq x y z
N MET A 1 -33.54 -9.09 -46.58
CA MET A 1 -32.31 -8.57 -45.93
C MET A 1 -32.70 -7.82 -44.66
N PRO A 2 -32.34 -8.31 -43.46
CA PRO A 2 -32.67 -7.61 -42.21
C PRO A 2 -31.62 -6.55 -41.89
N ARG A 3 -32.08 -5.34 -41.56
CA ARG A 3 -31.25 -4.21 -41.13
C ARG A 3 -30.59 -4.52 -39.79
N ALA A 4 -29.27 -4.40 -39.72
CA ALA A 4 -28.51 -4.47 -38.48
C ALA A 4 -28.94 -3.34 -37.55
N ARG A 5 -29.38 -3.71 -36.34
CA ARG A 5 -29.77 -2.79 -35.28
C ARG A 5 -28.49 -2.22 -34.68
N ALA A 6 -28.23 -0.93 -34.89
CA ALA A 6 -27.12 -0.24 -34.24
C ALA A 6 -27.31 -0.32 -32.72
N LEU A 7 -26.38 -0.99 -32.04
CA LEU A 7 -26.29 -0.99 -30.59
C LEU A 7 -25.95 0.44 -30.15
N SER A 8 -26.92 1.11 -29.53
CA SER A 8 -26.71 2.38 -28.87
C SER A 8 -25.64 2.19 -27.79
N THR A 9 -24.46 2.76 -28.01
CA THR A 9 -23.41 2.92 -26.99
C THR A 9 -23.99 3.81 -25.90
N ARG A 10 -24.53 3.18 -24.86
CA ARG A 10 -25.00 3.86 -23.66
C ARG A 10 -23.79 4.62 -23.09
N ARG A 11 -23.80 5.95 -23.20
CA ARG A 11 -22.80 6.83 -22.60
C ARG A 11 -22.91 6.62 -21.09
N MET A 12 -22.08 5.74 -20.53
CA MET A 12 -22.06 5.51 -19.08
C MET A 12 -21.70 6.85 -18.43
N ALA A 13 -22.53 7.28 -17.47
CA ALA A 13 -22.19 8.44 -16.66
C ALA A 13 -20.84 8.20 -16.00
N SER A 14 -19.93 9.16 -16.14
CA SER A 14 -18.60 9.07 -15.55
C SER A 14 -18.72 9.08 -14.03
N ILE A 15 -18.17 8.07 -13.35
CA ILE A 15 -18.12 8.07 -11.88
C ILE A 15 -16.93 8.93 -11.47
N ARG A 16 -17.20 9.96 -10.66
CA ARG A 16 -16.17 10.82 -10.09
C ARG A 16 -15.57 10.16 -8.85
N LEU A 17 -14.26 9.99 -8.83
CA LEU A 17 -13.55 9.41 -7.69
C LEU A 17 -12.26 10.18 -7.41
N THR A 18 -11.92 10.27 -6.14
CA THR A 18 -10.61 10.70 -5.66
C THR A 18 -9.75 9.49 -5.30
N LEU A 19 -8.49 9.50 -5.75
CA LEU A 19 -7.50 8.48 -5.41
C LEU A 19 -6.30 9.15 -4.75
N SER A 20 -5.94 8.73 -3.55
CA SER A 20 -4.63 9.05 -2.99
C SER A 20 -3.71 7.84 -2.97
N CYS A 21 -2.54 7.98 -3.61
CA CYS A 21 -1.50 6.97 -3.67
C CYS A 21 -0.11 7.60 -3.53
N GLY A 22 0.89 6.75 -3.30
CA GLY A 22 2.27 7.17 -3.42
C GLY A 22 2.65 7.45 -4.87
N ASP A 23 3.70 8.23 -5.05
CA ASP A 23 4.23 8.58 -6.35
C ASP A 23 5.39 7.65 -6.76
N TYR A 24 5.07 6.59 -7.50
CA TYR A 24 5.99 5.56 -7.94
C TYR A 24 5.79 5.26 -9.43
N ASP A 25 6.76 4.56 -10.05
CA ASP A 25 6.68 4.04 -11.42
C ASP A 25 5.32 3.40 -11.78
N ARG A 26 4.71 2.66 -10.86
CA ARG A 26 3.44 1.93 -11.05
C ARG A 26 2.19 2.79 -10.94
N THR A 27 2.25 3.91 -10.23
CA THR A 27 1.11 4.82 -9.99
C THR A 27 1.20 6.09 -10.83
N ARG A 28 2.41 6.46 -11.29
CA ARG A 28 2.66 7.62 -12.14
C ARG A 28 1.74 7.71 -13.36
N PRO A 29 1.44 6.61 -14.10
CA PRO A 29 0.52 6.70 -15.24
C PRO A 29 -0.89 7.17 -14.88
N LEU A 30 -1.34 6.91 -13.65
CA LEU A 30 -2.62 7.42 -13.14
C LEU A 30 -2.50 8.89 -12.71
N ILE A 31 -1.38 9.27 -12.10
CA ILE A 31 -1.11 10.66 -11.64
C ILE A 31 -1.06 11.62 -12.83
N ASP A 32 -0.34 11.25 -13.90
CA ASP A 32 -0.10 12.12 -15.05
C ASP A 32 -1.17 11.96 -16.15
N GLY A 33 -2.15 11.07 -15.93
CA GLY A 33 -3.23 10.79 -16.90
C GLY A 33 -2.77 10.06 -18.17
N ALA A 34 -1.60 9.43 -18.15
CA ALA A 34 -1.05 8.71 -19.30
C ALA A 34 -1.83 7.44 -19.65
N VAL A 35 -2.54 6.85 -18.68
CA VAL A 35 -3.43 5.70 -18.91
C VAL A 35 -4.89 6.14 -18.90
N PRO A 36 -5.71 5.73 -19.89
CA PRO A 36 -7.13 6.06 -19.89
C PRO A 36 -7.87 5.35 -18.75
N THR A 37 -8.89 6.01 -18.21
CA THR A 37 -9.78 5.48 -17.17
C THR A 37 -11.24 5.44 -17.66
N PRO A 38 -11.60 4.51 -18.57
CA PRO A 38 -12.93 4.50 -19.18
C PRO A 38 -14.05 4.40 -18.13
N GLY A 39 -14.98 5.36 -18.16
CA GLY A 39 -16.10 5.41 -17.22
C GLY A 39 -15.79 6.05 -15.86
N LEU A 40 -14.56 6.55 -15.65
CA LEU A 40 -14.16 7.25 -14.43
C LEU A 40 -13.64 8.65 -14.74
N GLU A 41 -14.03 9.62 -13.91
CA GLU A 41 -13.41 10.93 -13.79
C GLU A 41 -12.55 10.87 -12.52
N LEU A 42 -11.29 10.50 -12.69
CA LEU A 42 -10.37 10.21 -11.58
C LEU A 42 -9.52 11.44 -11.25
N THR A 43 -9.64 11.93 -10.01
CA THR A 43 -8.73 12.95 -9.47
C THR A 43 -7.69 12.27 -8.58
N VAL A 44 -6.42 12.31 -8.98
CA VAL A 44 -5.32 11.69 -8.23
C VAL A 44 -4.62 12.73 -7.35
N ILE A 45 -4.49 12.43 -6.06
CA ILE A 45 -3.90 13.29 -5.04
C ILE A 45 -2.66 12.57 -4.49
N PRO A 46 -1.48 12.73 -5.11
CA PRO A 46 -0.27 12.05 -4.68
C PRO A 46 0.22 12.64 -3.36
N LEU A 47 0.31 11.81 -2.31
CA LEU A 47 0.70 12.24 -0.97
C LEU A 47 1.71 11.28 -0.35
N PRO A 48 2.64 11.78 0.50
CA PRO A 48 3.50 10.93 1.31
C PRO A 48 2.68 9.99 2.20
N SER A 49 3.21 8.78 2.44
CA SER A 49 2.51 7.73 3.18
C SER A 49 1.94 8.19 4.53
N ALA A 50 2.71 8.96 5.31
CA ALA A 50 2.28 9.40 6.65
C ALA A 50 1.08 10.35 6.60
N GLU A 51 1.11 11.35 5.72
CA GLU A 51 0.03 12.32 5.56
C GLU A 51 -1.24 11.62 5.03
N ARG A 52 -1.07 10.86 3.96
CA ARG A 52 -2.14 10.14 3.26
C ARG A 52 -2.91 9.18 4.16
N HIS A 53 -2.19 8.37 4.95
CA HIS A 53 -2.81 7.45 5.88
C HIS A 53 -3.54 8.19 7.00
N THR A 54 -2.94 9.26 7.53
CA THR A 54 -3.57 10.05 8.59
C THR A 54 -4.89 10.66 8.11
N ARG A 55 -4.89 11.29 6.94
CA ARG A 55 -6.09 11.88 6.31
C ARG A 55 -7.18 10.84 6.04
N PHE A 56 -6.81 9.70 5.46
CA PHE A 56 -7.76 8.64 5.15
C PHE A 56 -8.34 7.97 6.40
N VAL A 57 -7.50 7.63 7.39
CA VAL A 57 -7.96 6.91 8.59
C VAL A 57 -8.77 7.80 9.53
N THR A 58 -8.48 9.11 9.56
CA THR A 58 -9.20 10.04 10.43
C THR A 58 -10.56 10.41 9.84
N ASN A 59 -10.62 10.69 8.54
CA ASN A 59 -11.76 11.37 7.93
C ASN A 59 -12.35 10.65 6.69
N LEU A 60 -11.80 9.51 6.26
CA LEU A 60 -12.16 8.87 4.98
C LEU A 60 -12.09 9.86 3.81
N GLU A 61 -11.07 10.73 3.81
CA GLU A 61 -11.03 11.92 2.94
C GLU A 61 -10.97 11.62 1.44
N PHE A 62 -10.65 10.38 1.06
CA PHE A 62 -10.55 9.95 -0.33
C PHE A 62 -11.48 8.77 -0.59
N ASP A 63 -12.04 8.68 -1.79
CA ASP A 63 -12.85 7.52 -2.20
C ASP A 63 -11.99 6.25 -2.30
N VAL A 64 -10.76 6.40 -2.76
CA VAL A 64 -9.76 5.32 -2.89
C VAL A 64 -8.44 5.76 -2.26
N CYS A 65 -7.85 4.89 -1.45
CA CYS A 65 -6.55 5.13 -0.83
C CYS A 65 -5.71 3.86 -0.87
N GLU A 66 -4.49 3.94 -1.41
CA GLU A 66 -3.50 2.88 -1.20
C GLU A 66 -3.23 2.74 0.32
N LEU A 67 -3.19 1.55 0.90
CA LEU A 67 -3.06 1.46 2.36
C LEU A 67 -2.10 0.36 2.75
N GLN A 68 -1.40 0.57 3.86
CA GLN A 68 -0.62 -0.48 4.48
C GLN A 68 -1.52 -1.64 4.90
N ILE A 69 -1.17 -2.87 4.50
CA ILE A 69 -2.01 -4.06 4.74
C ILE A 69 -2.32 -4.28 6.23
N ALA A 70 -1.34 -4.09 7.12
CA ALA A 70 -1.56 -4.22 8.57
C ALA A 70 -2.56 -3.16 9.09
N GLN A 71 -2.51 -1.95 8.53
CA GLN A 71 -3.44 -0.88 8.86
C GLN A 71 -4.85 -1.20 8.33
N TYR A 72 -4.98 -1.67 7.09
CA TYR A 72 -6.24 -2.14 6.53
C TYR A 72 -6.89 -3.22 7.42
N LEU A 73 -6.15 -4.26 7.79
CA LEU A 73 -6.66 -5.33 8.65
C LEU A 73 -7.11 -4.81 10.01
N GLY A 74 -6.35 -3.91 10.63
CA GLY A 74 -6.71 -3.28 11.90
C GLY A 74 -7.95 -2.37 11.83
N LEU A 75 -8.17 -1.70 10.70
CA LEU A 75 -9.38 -0.88 10.49
C LEU A 75 -10.58 -1.75 10.18
N LYS A 76 -10.38 -2.83 9.40
CA LYS A 76 -11.43 -3.78 9.06
C LYS A 76 -11.93 -4.54 10.29
N SER A 77 -11.03 -4.94 11.19
CA SER A 77 -11.40 -5.59 12.45
C SER A 77 -12.20 -4.68 13.39
N ARG A 78 -12.09 -3.35 13.23
CA ARG A 78 -12.87 -2.34 13.95
C ARG A 78 -14.16 -1.94 13.23
N GLY A 79 -14.52 -2.60 12.14
CA GLY A 79 -15.76 -2.34 11.41
C GLY A 79 -15.75 -1.09 10.55
N MET A 80 -14.57 -0.53 10.21
CA MET A 80 -14.51 0.64 9.32
C MET A 80 -15.12 0.28 7.95
N PRO A 81 -15.93 1.16 7.33
CA PRO A 81 -16.70 0.85 6.12
C PRO A 81 -15.83 0.92 4.85
N ILE A 82 -14.71 0.19 4.85
CA ILE A 82 -13.76 0.11 3.76
C ILE A 82 -13.66 -1.33 3.24
N THR A 83 -13.27 -1.46 1.98
CA THR A 83 -12.92 -2.73 1.34
C THR A 83 -11.63 -2.56 0.55
N ALA A 84 -10.86 -3.64 0.42
CA ALA A 84 -9.61 -3.64 -0.34
C ALA A 84 -9.82 -4.21 -1.75
N ILE A 85 -9.10 -3.64 -2.70
CA ILE A 85 -8.87 -4.24 -4.02
C ILE A 85 -7.48 -4.89 -3.94
N PRO A 86 -7.28 -6.14 -4.42
CA PRO A 86 -6.02 -6.88 -4.28
C PRO A 86 -4.94 -6.38 -5.25
N VAL A 87 -4.60 -5.09 -5.18
CA VAL A 87 -3.57 -4.44 -5.98
C VAL A 87 -2.49 -3.92 -5.02
N PHE A 88 -1.25 -4.33 -5.26
CA PHE A 88 -0.10 -4.03 -4.41
C PHE A 88 0.93 -3.21 -5.19
N PRO A 89 0.73 -1.88 -5.31
CA PRO A 89 1.58 -1.03 -6.14
C PRO A 89 2.94 -0.77 -5.47
N HIS A 90 3.01 -0.69 -4.14
CA HIS A 90 4.28 -0.57 -3.43
C HIS A 90 5.01 -1.91 -3.36
N ARG A 91 6.16 -2.01 -4.04
CA ARG A 91 7.01 -3.21 -4.04
C ARG A 91 8.46 -2.81 -3.78
N ARG A 92 9.03 -3.29 -2.68
CA ARG A 92 10.43 -3.07 -2.31
C ARG A 92 11.02 -4.31 -1.65
N PHE A 93 12.33 -4.46 -1.77
CA PHE A 93 13.07 -5.51 -1.07
C PHE A 93 13.34 -5.06 0.36
N ASN A 94 12.68 -5.70 1.34
CA ASN A 94 12.67 -5.21 2.72
C ASN A 94 13.92 -5.57 3.53
N HIS A 95 14.81 -6.45 3.05
CA HIS A 95 16.02 -6.83 3.79
C HIS A 95 16.93 -5.63 4.07
N SER A 96 16.94 -4.62 3.19
CA SER A 96 17.71 -3.39 3.39
C SER A 96 17.18 -2.48 4.49
N CYS A 97 16.00 -2.78 5.06
CA CYS A 97 15.43 -2.02 6.17
C CYS A 97 16.04 -2.39 7.54
N VAL A 98 16.83 -3.47 7.62
CA VAL A 98 17.59 -3.82 8.82
C VAL A 98 18.95 -3.14 8.75
N MET A 99 19.20 -2.18 9.64
CA MET A 99 20.44 -1.44 9.69
C MET A 99 21.17 -1.76 10.98
N VAL A 100 22.48 -1.97 10.87
CA VAL A 100 23.40 -2.15 12.00
C VAL A 100 24.48 -1.09 11.91
N ARG A 101 25.14 -0.79 13.04
CA ARG A 101 26.31 0.08 12.99
C ARG A 101 27.46 -0.65 12.30
N LEU A 102 28.28 0.11 11.58
CA LEU A 102 29.45 -0.43 10.86
C LEU A 102 30.48 -1.07 11.80
N ASP A 103 30.57 -0.57 13.03
CA ASP A 103 31.46 -1.08 14.09
C ASP A 103 30.80 -2.14 14.99
N SER A 104 29.59 -2.61 14.66
CA SER A 104 28.92 -3.66 15.42
C SER A 104 29.47 -5.05 15.08
N ALA A 105 29.40 -5.96 16.04
CA ALA A 105 29.74 -7.37 15.82
C ALA A 105 28.64 -8.17 15.10
N ILE A 106 27.62 -7.51 14.54
CA ILE A 106 26.48 -8.16 13.88
C ILE A 106 26.82 -8.31 12.39
N ALA A 107 27.07 -9.55 11.95
CA ALA A 107 27.42 -9.88 10.58
C ALA A 107 26.36 -10.73 9.88
N ARG A 108 25.49 -11.42 10.65
CA ARG A 108 24.43 -12.28 10.12
C ARG A 108 23.15 -12.18 10.99
N PRO A 109 21.97 -12.58 10.46
CA PRO A 109 20.72 -12.48 11.20
C PRO A 109 20.73 -13.15 12.58
N GLU A 110 21.43 -14.28 12.72
CA GLU A 110 21.55 -15.05 13.96
C GLU A 110 22.17 -14.27 15.11
N ASP A 111 23.02 -13.28 14.80
CA ASP A 111 23.70 -12.43 15.79
C ASP A 111 22.72 -11.47 16.49
N LEU A 112 21.49 -11.34 15.97
CA LEU A 112 20.42 -10.57 16.58
C LEU A 112 19.75 -11.29 17.77
N ARG A 113 20.02 -12.59 18.00
CA ARG A 113 19.45 -13.32 19.14
C ARG A 113 19.80 -12.64 20.47
N GLY A 114 18.76 -12.33 21.26
CA GLY A 114 18.89 -11.65 22.55
C GLY A 114 19.30 -10.17 22.45
N ARG A 115 19.44 -9.60 21.25
CA ARG A 115 19.72 -8.17 21.05
C ARG A 115 18.43 -7.36 21.06
N ARG A 116 18.56 -6.07 21.40
CA ARG A 116 17.45 -5.11 21.35
C ARG A 116 17.41 -4.47 19.96
N VAL A 117 16.29 -4.61 19.26
CA VAL A 117 16.07 -4.01 17.94
C VAL A 117 15.14 -2.80 18.07
N GLY A 118 15.63 -1.63 17.66
CA GLY A 118 14.82 -0.43 17.58
C GLY A 118 13.91 -0.47 16.36
N ILE A 119 12.61 -0.21 16.56
CA ILE A 119 11.62 -0.15 15.48
C ILE A 119 10.81 1.14 15.59
N HIS A 120 10.43 1.71 14.45
CA HIS A 120 9.61 2.92 14.43
C HIS A 120 8.21 2.68 15.02
N ALA A 121 7.57 1.57 14.65
CA ALA A 121 6.27 1.18 15.16
C ALA A 121 6.09 -0.33 15.07
N HIS A 122 5.54 -0.93 16.13
CA HIS A 122 5.37 -2.38 16.21
C HIS A 122 4.40 -2.95 15.15
N PHE A 123 3.37 -2.17 14.82
CA PHE A 123 2.35 -2.49 13.80
C PHE A 123 2.70 -2.02 12.38
N ASN A 124 3.95 -1.63 12.12
CA ASN A 124 4.40 -1.33 10.77
C ASN A 124 4.52 -2.65 9.95
N PRO A 125 3.96 -2.73 8.72
CA PRO A 125 4.09 -3.92 7.87
C PRO A 125 5.53 -4.38 7.64
N ILE A 126 6.49 -3.47 7.51
CA ILE A 126 7.90 -3.83 7.30
C ILE A 126 8.45 -4.50 8.56
N ALA A 127 8.15 -3.97 9.75
CA ALA A 127 8.57 -4.57 11.00
C ALA A 127 7.94 -5.96 11.19
N LEU A 128 6.67 -6.13 10.84
CA LEU A 128 6.01 -7.43 10.83
C LEU A 128 6.70 -8.41 9.87
N TRP A 129 7.00 -7.96 8.66
CA TRP A 129 7.64 -8.78 7.63
C TRP A 129 9.05 -9.21 8.04
N ILE A 130 9.85 -8.31 8.59
CA ILE A 130 11.20 -8.62 9.09
C ILE A 130 11.16 -9.60 10.26
N ARG A 131 10.22 -9.46 11.21
CA ARG A 131 10.08 -10.46 12.29
C ARG A 131 9.73 -11.84 11.74
N GLY A 132 8.79 -11.91 10.79
CA GLY A 132 8.44 -13.16 10.13
C GLY A 132 9.63 -13.78 9.39
N LEU A 133 10.37 -12.96 8.62
CA LEU A 133 11.59 -13.38 7.93
C LEU A 133 12.63 -13.94 8.90
N LEU A 134 12.97 -13.19 9.95
CA LEU A 134 13.93 -13.61 10.98
C LEU A 134 13.52 -14.93 11.63
N GLN A 135 12.24 -15.08 11.96
CA GLN A 135 11.71 -16.28 12.59
C GLN A 135 11.74 -17.49 11.64
N HIS A 136 11.19 -17.35 10.43
CA HIS A 136 10.92 -18.48 9.54
C HIS A 136 12.14 -18.89 8.71
N GLU A 137 12.94 -17.93 8.24
CA GLU A 137 14.10 -18.21 7.37
C GLU A 137 15.40 -18.38 8.17
N PHE A 138 15.54 -17.70 9.31
CA PHE A 138 16.79 -17.67 10.09
C PHE A 138 16.66 -18.28 11.50
N GLY A 139 15.47 -18.72 11.91
CA GLY A 139 15.24 -19.29 13.23
C GLY A 139 15.56 -18.32 14.38
N VAL A 140 15.39 -17.02 14.15
CA VAL A 140 15.59 -15.95 15.14
C VAL A 140 14.21 -15.50 15.64
N PRO A 141 13.80 -15.88 16.86
CA PRO A 141 12.48 -15.53 17.37
C PRO A 141 12.37 -14.01 17.63
N PRO A 142 11.14 -13.45 17.55
CA PRO A 142 10.88 -12.04 17.83
C PRO A 142 11.08 -11.63 19.30
#